data_AF-A0A848J3N3-F1
#
_entry.id   AF-A0A848J3N3-F1
#
_cell.length_a   1.000
_cell.length_b   1.000
_cell.length_c   1.000
_cell.angle_alpha   90.00
_cell.angle_beta   90.00
_cell.angle_gamma   90.00
#
_symmetry.space_group_name_H-M   'P 1'
#
loop_
_entity.id
_entity.type
_entity.pdbx_description
1 polymer ?
#
loop_
_entity_poly.entity_id
_entity_poly.type
_entity_poly.pdbx_seq_one_letter_code
_entity_poly.pdbx_strand_id
1 'polypeptide(L)'
;MNKVIIRKQGTIRQLFIFIFMIGLNILSCTNEKEDTNGKENINVQQNINPQNEDEIFQQFKSLYFELLEFKDDEKFKKYGFSKGGPYNKWLTKVEEIESNPDSKLLMKKGILIGELKTLGMTYANSKGEETQVTKSFNEMFSNAINENPK
;
A
#
# COMPACT_ATOMS: atom_id res chain seq x y z
N MET A 1 -54.34 -6.18 25.26
CA MET A 1 -53.17 -6.03 26.16
C MET A 1 -51.91 -5.94 25.30
N ASN A 2 -51.40 -4.74 25.03
CA ASN A 2 -50.14 -4.56 24.29
C ASN A 2 -49.18 -3.74 25.14
N LYS A 3 -48.03 -4.33 25.48
CA LYS A 3 -46.96 -3.71 26.26
C LYS A 3 -46.23 -2.68 25.40
N VAL A 4 -46.21 -1.44 25.87
CA VAL A 4 -45.36 -0.36 25.34
C VAL A 4 -43.94 -0.57 25.86
N ILE A 5 -42.97 -0.76 24.96
CA ILE A 5 -41.54 -0.81 25.28
C ILE A 5 -40.97 0.58 25.05
N ILE A 6 -40.67 1.31 26.13
CA ILE A 6 -39.92 2.57 26.08
C ILE A 6 -38.47 2.24 26.46
N ARG A 7 -37.57 2.17 25.48
CA ARG A 7 -36.12 2.18 25.74
C ARG A 7 -35.65 3.63 25.87
N LYS A 8 -35.16 3.98 27.07
CA LYS A 8 -34.52 5.26 27.38
C LYS A 8 -33.29 5.47 26.48
N GLN A 9 -33.20 6.63 25.84
CA GLN A 9 -31.95 7.22 25.40
C GLN A 9 -31.09 7.60 26.61
N GLY A 10 -29.78 7.39 26.53
CA GLY A 10 -28.84 7.70 27.60
C GLY A 10 -27.41 7.87 27.08
N THR A 11 -27.14 9.08 26.60
CA THR A 11 -25.85 9.81 26.58
C THR A 11 -24.56 9.07 26.20
N ILE A 12 -24.13 9.37 24.98
CA ILE A 12 -22.73 9.47 24.55
C ILE A 12 -21.91 10.28 25.58
N ARG A 13 -20.91 9.64 26.21
CA ARG A 13 -19.77 10.33 26.84
C ARG A 13 -18.51 9.97 26.06
N GLN A 14 -18.26 10.76 25.02
CA GLN A 14 -16.94 10.96 24.44
C GLN A 14 -15.99 11.41 25.56
N LEU A 15 -14.99 10.60 25.89
CA LEU A 15 -13.90 10.99 26.77
C LEU A 15 -12.61 10.99 25.94
N PHE A 16 -12.43 12.05 25.15
CA PHE A 16 -11.15 12.37 24.54
C PHE A 16 -10.25 12.98 25.62
N ILE A 17 -9.30 12.21 26.13
CA ILE A 17 -8.22 12.74 26.98
C ILE A 17 -7.05 13.09 26.06
N PHE A 18 -6.96 14.36 25.67
CA PHE A 18 -5.78 14.94 25.04
C PHE A 18 -4.72 15.18 26.12
N ILE A 19 -3.70 14.31 26.18
CA ILE A 19 -2.49 14.58 26.97
C ILE A 19 -1.49 15.28 26.07
N PHE A 20 -1.47 16.61 26.17
CA PHE A 20 -0.37 17.46 25.69
C PHE A 20 0.78 17.33 26.70
N MET A 21 1.87 16.66 26.33
CA MET A 21 3.14 16.76 27.04
C MET A 21 4.16 17.41 26.11
N ILE A 22 4.24 18.73 26.23
CA ILE A 22 5.33 19.54 25.71
C ILE A 22 6.51 19.32 26.65
N GLY A 23 7.55 18.66 26.15
CA GLY A 23 8.85 18.56 26.79
C GLY A 23 9.92 19.12 25.86
N LEU A 24 10.17 20.43 25.95
CA LEU A 24 11.38 21.05 25.46
C LEU A 24 12.54 20.64 26.39
N ASN A 25 13.45 19.81 25.92
CA ASN A 25 14.80 19.71 26.49
C ASN A 25 15.79 20.17 25.41
N ILE A 26 16.26 21.40 25.60
CA ILE A 26 17.43 21.94 24.91
C ILE A 26 18.66 21.63 25.76
N LEU A 27 19.77 21.42 25.04
CA LEU A 27 21.17 21.50 25.46
C LEU A 27 21.86 20.21 25.95
N SER A 28 22.61 19.59 25.05
CA SER A 28 24.05 19.39 25.27
C SER A 28 24.76 19.15 23.93
N CYS A 29 25.39 20.20 23.40
CA CYS A 29 26.40 20.06 22.36
C CYS A 29 27.74 19.74 23.05
N THR A 30 28.29 18.56 22.78
CA THR A 30 29.72 18.32 22.93
C THR A 30 30.28 17.99 21.55
N ASN A 31 31.24 18.80 21.12
CA ASN A 31 31.98 18.59 19.89
C ASN A 31 32.96 17.45 20.12
N GLU A 32 32.72 16.31 19.49
CA GLU A 32 33.77 15.32 19.26
C GLU A 32 33.68 14.92 17.79
N LYS A 33 34.75 15.22 17.06
CA LYS A 33 34.93 14.83 15.67
C LYS A 33 35.39 13.38 15.67
N GLU A 34 34.57 12.48 15.15
CA GLU A 34 35.04 11.23 14.58
C GLU A 34 34.36 11.02 13.22
N ASP A 35 35.22 10.97 12.20
CA ASP A 35 34.89 10.59 10.84
C ASP A 35 34.61 9.08 10.79
N THR A 36 33.45 8.67 10.26
CA THR A 36 33.32 7.41 9.50
C THR A 36 31.95 7.30 8.81
N ASN A 37 31.97 7.59 7.51
CA ASN A 37 31.31 6.86 6.42
C ASN A 37 30.05 6.00 6.72
N GLY A 38 28.91 6.39 6.15
CA GLY A 38 27.96 5.45 5.56
C GLY A 38 26.72 5.08 6.38
N LYS A 39 25.63 5.84 6.16
CA LYS A 39 24.27 5.38 5.76
C LYS A 39 23.24 6.41 6.20
N GLU A 40 22.96 7.32 5.27
CA GLU A 40 21.84 8.25 5.35
C GLU A 40 20.53 7.45 5.36
N ASN A 41 19.88 7.35 6.52
CA ASN A 41 18.49 6.91 6.62
C ASN A 41 17.62 8.07 6.12
N ILE A 42 17.44 8.16 4.82
CA ILE A 42 16.49 9.10 4.24
C ILE A 42 15.09 8.50 4.47
N ASN A 43 14.42 9.00 5.51
CA ASN A 43 12.98 8.86 5.68
C ASN A 43 12.31 9.76 4.62
N VAL A 44 12.21 9.27 3.38
CA VAL A 44 11.38 9.90 2.37
C VAL A 44 9.97 9.37 2.56
N GLN A 45 9.14 10.10 3.30
CA GLN A 45 7.70 10.09 3.03
C GLN A 45 7.51 10.74 1.66
N GLN A 46 7.59 9.93 0.61
CA GLN A 46 7.30 10.39 -0.74
C GLN A 46 5.82 10.76 -0.81
N ASN A 47 5.56 12.03 -1.10
CA ASN A 47 4.25 12.50 -1.52
C ASN A 47 3.86 11.72 -2.79
N ILE A 48 2.96 10.75 -2.65
CA ILE A 48 2.61 9.78 -3.70
C ILE A 48 1.61 10.40 -4.69
N ASN A 49 1.82 11.65 -5.10
CA ASN A 49 1.10 12.22 -6.23
C ASN A 49 2.02 12.21 -7.46
N PRO A 50 2.04 11.12 -8.24
CA PRO A 50 2.81 11.06 -9.48
C PRO A 50 2.35 12.16 -10.43
N GLN A 51 3.29 12.96 -10.92
CA GLN A 51 3.03 14.16 -11.72
C GLN A 51 2.96 13.86 -13.23
N ASN A 52 3.28 12.64 -13.65
CA ASN A 52 3.30 12.22 -15.04
C ASN A 52 3.10 10.71 -15.22
N GLU A 53 2.87 10.29 -16.47
CA GLU A 53 2.63 8.90 -16.87
C GLU A 53 3.76 7.94 -16.47
N ASP A 54 5.02 8.37 -16.62
CA ASP A 54 6.18 7.52 -16.33
C ASP A 54 6.28 7.21 -14.84
N GLU A 55 6.04 8.19 -13.96
CA GLU A 55 6.06 7.98 -12.51
C GLU A 55 4.99 6.97 -12.07
N ILE A 56 3.76 7.07 -12.59
CA ILE A 56 2.68 6.11 -12.30
C ILE A 56 3.06 4.73 -12.80
N PHE A 57 3.62 4.65 -13.99
CA PHE A 57 4.05 3.39 -14.57
C PHE A 57 5.18 2.74 -13.77
N GLN A 58 6.14 3.51 -13.26
CA GLN A 58 7.18 3.00 -12.36
C GLN A 58 6.59 2.50 -11.03
N GLN A 59 5.61 3.20 -10.46
CA GLN A 59 4.93 2.74 -9.25
C GLN A 59 4.17 1.42 -9.49
N PHE A 60 3.42 1.33 -10.59
CA PHE A 60 2.78 0.08 -11.01
C PHE A 60 3.79 -1.06 -11.13
N LYS A 61 4.90 -0.84 -11.86
CA LYS A 61 5.95 -1.83 -12.07
C LYS A 61 6.56 -2.30 -10.75
N SER A 62 6.85 -1.36 -9.85
CA SER A 62 7.36 -1.68 -8.51
C SER A 62 6.38 -2.55 -7.72
N LEU A 63 5.09 -2.20 -7.72
CA LEU A 63 4.07 -2.97 -6.99
C LEU A 63 3.84 -4.35 -7.59
N TYR A 64 3.87 -4.47 -8.92
CA TYR A 64 3.78 -5.76 -9.60
C TYR A 64 4.94 -6.68 -9.20
N PHE A 65 6.18 -6.20 -9.24
CA PHE A 65 7.32 -7.04 -8.81
C PHE A 65 7.32 -7.33 -7.31
N GLU A 66 6.92 -6.36 -6.46
CA GLU A 66 6.76 -6.59 -5.02
C GLU A 66 5.77 -7.76 -4.77
N LEU A 67 4.64 -7.77 -5.49
CA LEU A 67 3.67 -8.86 -5.41
C LEU A 67 4.27 -10.22 -5.82
N LEU A 68 4.99 -10.27 -6.94
CA LEU A 68 5.62 -11.51 -7.41
C LEU A 68 6.69 -12.02 -6.44
N GLU A 69 7.38 -11.12 -5.73
CA GLU A 69 8.38 -11.48 -4.74
C GLU A 69 7.74 -12.16 -3.51
N PHE A 70 6.65 -11.61 -2.98
CA PHE A 70 6.06 -12.13 -1.74
C PHE A 70 4.92 -13.14 -1.94
N LYS A 71 4.39 -13.35 -3.15
CA LYS A 71 3.21 -14.22 -3.35
C LYS A 71 3.40 -15.64 -2.81
N ASP A 72 4.64 -16.14 -2.78
CA ASP A 72 4.97 -17.48 -2.29
C ASP A 72 5.43 -17.50 -0.83
N ASP A 73 5.47 -16.35 -0.15
CA ASP A 73 5.87 -16.24 1.26
C ASP A 73 4.80 -16.86 2.19
N GLU A 74 5.25 -17.62 3.19
CA GLU A 74 4.36 -18.32 4.13
C GLU A 74 3.45 -17.38 4.93
N LYS A 75 3.91 -16.18 5.29
CA LYS A 75 3.06 -15.19 5.95
C LYS A 75 2.02 -14.65 4.96
N PHE A 76 2.36 -14.50 3.68
CA PHE A 76 1.38 -14.06 2.68
C PHE A 76 0.30 -15.12 2.48
N LYS A 77 0.67 -16.39 2.31
CA LYS A 77 -0.31 -17.49 2.21
C LYS A 77 -1.22 -17.55 3.42
N LYS A 78 -0.66 -17.35 4.62
CA LYS A 78 -1.43 -17.39 5.86
C LYS A 78 -2.36 -16.20 6.04
N TYR A 79 -1.87 -14.97 5.82
CA TYR A 79 -2.55 -13.75 6.22
C TYR A 79 -3.12 -12.93 5.05
N GLY A 80 -2.66 -13.14 3.83
CA GLY A 80 -2.99 -12.34 2.65
C GLY A 80 -2.83 -10.84 2.94
N PHE A 81 -3.86 -10.07 2.61
CA PHE A 81 -3.93 -8.63 2.86
C PHE A 81 -4.74 -8.24 4.09
N SER A 82 -4.92 -9.14 5.05
CA SER A 82 -5.67 -8.87 6.29
C SER A 82 -5.24 -7.57 6.95
N LYS A 83 -6.18 -6.80 7.51
CA LYS A 83 -5.89 -5.54 8.21
C LYS A 83 -4.90 -5.78 9.37
N GLY A 84 -3.80 -5.01 9.38
CA GLY A 84 -2.70 -5.20 10.34
C GLY A 84 -1.72 -6.33 10.00
N GLY A 85 -1.94 -7.04 8.89
CA GLY A 85 -1.00 -8.02 8.35
C GLY A 85 0.18 -7.37 7.63
N PRO A 86 1.28 -8.12 7.42
CA PRO A 86 2.53 -7.58 6.87
C PRO A 86 2.37 -7.03 5.44
N TYR A 87 1.45 -7.59 4.64
CA TYR A 87 1.26 -7.23 3.24
C TYR A 87 0.13 -6.22 3.02
N ASN A 88 -0.60 -5.80 4.06
CA ASN A 88 -1.69 -4.84 3.91
C ASN A 88 -1.21 -3.50 3.34
N LYS A 89 0.03 -3.10 3.62
CA LYS A 89 0.66 -1.90 3.06
C LYS A 89 0.72 -1.94 1.54
N TRP A 90 0.97 -3.09 0.93
CA TRP A 90 0.97 -3.24 -0.52
C TRP A 90 -0.41 -2.93 -1.10
N LEU A 91 -1.46 -3.49 -0.50
CA LEU A 91 -2.85 -3.25 -0.94
C LEU A 91 -3.22 -1.77 -0.80
N THR A 92 -2.85 -1.12 0.31
CA THR A 92 -3.09 0.31 0.50
C THR A 92 -2.43 1.16 -0.59
N LYS A 93 -1.18 0.89 -0.95
CA LYS A 93 -0.51 1.61 -2.06
C LYS A 93 -1.24 1.44 -3.40
N VAL A 94 -1.70 0.22 -3.70
CA VAL A 94 -2.49 -0.04 -4.93
C VAL A 94 -3.78 0.76 -4.92
N GLU A 95 -4.47 0.82 -3.78
CA GLU A 95 -5.71 1.59 -3.61
C GLU A 95 -5.49 3.10 -3.68
N GLU A 96 -4.36 3.60 -3.17
CA GLU A 96 -3.97 5.00 -3.29
C GLU A 96 -3.78 5.39 -4.77
N ILE A 97 -3.05 4.57 -5.54
CA ILE A 97 -2.90 4.79 -6.99
C ILE A 97 -4.26 4.68 -7.69
N GLU A 98 -5.07 3.67 -7.38
CA GLU A 98 -6.42 3.49 -7.95
C GLU A 98 -7.33 4.70 -7.69
N SER A 99 -7.21 5.34 -6.52
CA SER A 99 -7.95 6.54 -6.18
C SER A 99 -7.43 7.82 -6.86
N ASN A 100 -6.19 7.81 -7.38
CA ASN A 100 -5.61 8.94 -8.09
C ASN A 100 -6.22 9.05 -9.50
N PRO A 101 -6.83 10.19 -9.89
CA PRO A 101 -7.36 10.41 -11.24
C PRO A 101 -6.34 10.18 -12.36
N ASP A 102 -5.06 10.46 -12.09
CA ASP A 102 -3.97 10.33 -13.06
C ASP A 102 -3.61 8.86 -13.33
N SER A 103 -4.06 7.91 -12.50
CA SER A 103 -3.88 6.47 -12.75
C SER A 103 -4.44 6.01 -14.08
N LYS A 104 -5.40 6.75 -14.65
CA LYS A 104 -5.92 6.54 -16.01
C LYS A 104 -4.84 6.66 -17.09
N LEU A 105 -3.72 7.34 -16.83
CA LEU A 105 -2.60 7.42 -17.74
C LEU A 105 -1.98 6.04 -18.02
N LEU A 106 -2.09 5.07 -17.10
CA LEU A 106 -1.67 3.68 -17.32
C LEU A 106 -2.39 3.01 -18.50
N MET A 107 -3.60 3.48 -18.85
CA MET A 107 -4.37 2.92 -19.97
C MET A 107 -3.65 3.12 -21.31
N LYS A 108 -2.80 4.14 -21.44
CA LYS A 108 -1.97 4.34 -22.64
C LYS A 108 -0.93 3.22 -22.83
N LYS A 109 -0.57 2.55 -21.74
CA LYS A 109 0.26 1.33 -21.71
C LYS A 109 -0.59 0.05 -21.70
N GLY A 110 -1.91 0.17 -21.89
CA GLY A 110 -2.83 -0.96 -21.84
C GLY A 110 -3.05 -1.54 -20.43
N ILE A 111 -2.75 -0.79 -19.37
CA ILE A 111 -2.84 -1.28 -17.98
C ILE A 111 -3.97 -0.59 -17.22
N LEU A 112 -4.73 -1.36 -16.44
CA LEU A 112 -5.62 -0.84 -15.41
C LEU A 112 -5.10 -1.22 -14.03
N ILE A 113 -4.94 -0.24 -13.12
CA ILE A 113 -4.46 -0.51 -11.76
C ILE A 113 -5.38 -1.46 -10.98
N GLY A 114 -6.69 -1.45 -11.25
CA GLY A 114 -7.65 -2.39 -10.67
C GLY A 114 -7.39 -3.86 -11.05
N GLU A 115 -6.72 -4.12 -12.18
CA GLU A 115 -6.30 -5.47 -12.57
C GLU A 115 -5.12 -5.94 -11.70
N LEU A 116 -4.20 -5.04 -11.33
CA LEU A 116 -3.13 -5.37 -10.39
C LEU A 116 -3.69 -5.74 -9.02
N LYS A 117 -4.70 -5.00 -8.55
CA LYS A 117 -5.44 -5.34 -7.33
C LYS A 117 -6.08 -6.71 -7.43
N THR A 118 -6.72 -7.01 -8.57
CA THR A 118 -7.36 -8.31 -8.82
C THR A 118 -6.35 -9.45 -8.86
N LEU A 119 -5.18 -9.24 -9.48
CA LEU A 119 -4.07 -10.20 -9.46
C LEU A 119 -3.64 -10.50 -8.02
N GLY A 120 -3.40 -9.47 -7.21
CA GLY A 120 -3.05 -9.64 -5.80
C GLY A 120 -4.11 -10.43 -5.03
N MET A 121 -5.38 -10.06 -5.15
CA MET A 121 -6.49 -10.75 -4.49
C MET A 121 -6.61 -12.21 -4.93
N THR A 122 -6.32 -12.49 -6.21
CA THR A 122 -6.33 -13.85 -6.75
C THR A 122 -5.24 -14.69 -6.09
N TYR A 123 -4.00 -14.19 -5.97
CA TYR A 123 -2.95 -14.88 -5.22
C TYR A 123 -3.28 -15.07 -3.75
N ALA A 124 -3.88 -14.07 -3.09
CA ALA A 124 -4.26 -14.20 -1.68
C ALA A 124 -5.30 -15.32 -1.48
N ASN A 125 -6.24 -15.47 -2.42
CA ASN A 125 -7.26 -16.50 -2.42
C ASN A 125 -6.69 -17.89 -2.78
N SER A 126 -5.74 -17.96 -3.72
CA SER A 126 -5.09 -19.20 -4.15
C SER A 126 -3.87 -19.59 -3.31
N LYS A 127 -3.57 -18.88 -2.22
CA LYS A 127 -2.40 -19.14 -1.37
C LYS A 127 -1.07 -19.07 -2.15
N GLY A 128 -0.96 -18.07 -3.01
CA GLY A 128 0.23 -17.81 -3.82
C GLY A 128 0.31 -18.62 -5.11
N GLU A 129 -0.58 -19.61 -5.28
CA GLU A 129 -0.55 -20.50 -6.44
C GLU A 129 -0.95 -19.78 -7.73
N GLU A 130 -0.29 -20.16 -8.81
CA GLU A 130 -0.64 -19.73 -10.16
C GLU A 130 -1.95 -20.36 -10.62
N THR A 131 -2.89 -19.54 -11.07
CA THR A 131 -4.13 -19.94 -11.72
C THR A 131 -4.12 -19.50 -13.18
N GLN A 132 -5.14 -19.88 -13.96
CA GLN A 132 -5.29 -19.35 -15.32
C GLN A 132 -5.44 -17.82 -15.31
N VAL A 133 -6.10 -17.27 -14.30
CA VAL A 133 -6.31 -15.82 -14.14
C VAL A 133 -4.99 -15.11 -13.83
N THR A 134 -4.19 -15.62 -12.90
CA THR A 134 -2.90 -14.99 -12.55
C THR A 134 -1.93 -15.06 -13.72
N LYS A 135 -1.88 -16.19 -14.44
CA LYS A 135 -1.06 -16.33 -15.65
C LYS A 135 -1.43 -15.31 -16.73
N SER A 136 -2.71 -15.11 -16.97
CA SER A 136 -3.19 -14.13 -17.95
C SER A 136 -2.79 -12.70 -17.57
N PHE A 137 -2.92 -12.32 -16.30
CA PHE A 137 -2.49 -10.99 -15.84
C PHE A 137 -0.98 -10.83 -15.86
N ASN A 138 -0.22 -11.85 -15.42
CA ASN A 138 1.24 -11.82 -15.46
C ASN A 138 1.74 -11.63 -16.89
N GLU A 139 1.15 -12.33 -17.86
CA GLU A 139 1.48 -12.18 -19.28
C GLU A 139 1.20 -10.76 -19.76
N MET A 140 -0.02 -10.25 -19.54
CA MET A 140 -0.43 -8.90 -19.90
C MET A 140 0.52 -7.83 -19.31
N PHE A 141 0.82 -7.91 -18.02
CA PHE A 141 1.69 -6.94 -17.35
C PHE A 141 3.15 -7.09 -17.78
N SER A 142 3.65 -8.31 -17.95
CA SER A 142 5.01 -8.53 -18.46
C SER A 142 5.18 -7.97 -19.87
N ASN A 143 4.19 -8.13 -20.74
CA ASN A 143 4.20 -7.58 -22.09
C ASN A 143 4.22 -6.05 -22.03
N ALA A 144 3.31 -5.43 -21.28
CA ALA A 144 3.27 -3.98 -21.14
C ALA A 144 4.56 -3.38 -20.53
N ILE A 145 5.26 -4.13 -19.67
CA ILE A 145 6.56 -3.72 -19.09
C ILE A 145 7.72 -3.87 -20.07
N ASN A 146 7.67 -4.89 -20.93
CA ASN A 146 8.76 -5.23 -21.85
C ASN A 146 8.60 -4.58 -23.24
N GLU A 147 7.41 -4.09 -23.56
CA GLU A 147 7.20 -3.27 -24.75
C GLU A 147 8.02 -1.98 -24.63
N ASN A 148 9.09 -1.90 -25.42
CA ASN A 148 9.78 -0.63 -25.64
C ASN A 148 8.77 0.38 -26.21
N PRO A 149 8.76 1.64 -25.74
CA PRO A 149 7.91 2.66 -26.34
C PRO A 149 8.23 2.73 -27.84
N LYS A 150 7.21 2.49 -28.66
CA LYS A 150 7.27 2.70 -30.11
C LYS A 150 7.30 4.18 -30.45
#